data_AF-A0A5A9MYZ8-F1
#
_entry.id   AF-A0A5A9MYZ8-F1
#
_cell.length_a   1.000
_cell.length_b   1.000
_cell.length_c   1.000
_cell.angle_alpha   90.00
_cell.angle_beta   90.00
_cell.angle_gamma   90.00
#
_symmetry.space_group_name_H-M   'P 1'
#
loop_
_entity.id
_entity.type
_entity.pdbx_description
1 polymer ?
#
loop_
_entity_poly.entity_id
_entity_poly.type
_entity_poly.pdbx_seq_one_letter_code
_entity_poly.pdbx_strand_id
1 'polypeptide(L)'
;MSPLLLGVGVCLAGWIALYVLLCYTNGSCGYEWNCRLVTLLHGILAVCITAYIGYVDGPWPFTYPGTKNTPLQITAMVISLGYFIFDMVWCVYFRTEGLVMLAHHTMSILGILLTLWLGESGIEGCAVLFGSEITNPLLQTRWFLKHSGRYDSFLGDLVDVFFVMLFVFMRIFVGGTMLYCELISPRPKFIIKCGGVAMYALSWVFMADIARFAYRKSQVKYQRWMNRHRMADVNGQDLKRD
;
A
#
# COMPACT_ATOMS: atom_id res chain seq x y z
N MET A 1 -12.77 13.37 22.59
CA MET A 1 -12.68 13.77 21.17
C MET A 1 -11.62 14.84 20.92
N SER A 2 -11.54 15.90 21.74
CA SER A 2 -10.51 16.95 21.60
C SER A 2 -9.05 16.49 21.51
N PRO A 3 -8.55 15.52 22.32
CA PRO A 3 -7.15 15.08 22.20
C PRO A 3 -6.86 14.27 20.93
N LEU A 4 -7.84 13.54 20.39
CA LEU A 4 -7.70 12.81 19.13
C LEU A 4 -7.62 13.78 17.94
N LEU A 5 -8.50 14.78 17.91
CA LEU A 5 -8.47 15.81 16.86
C LEU A 5 -7.16 16.58 16.88
N LEU A 6 -6.67 16.94 18.08
CA LEU A 6 -5.36 17.57 18.23
C LEU A 6 -4.25 16.64 17.74
N GLY A 7 -4.25 15.36 18.12
CA GLY A 7 -3.26 14.37 17.68
C GLY A 7 -3.23 14.21 16.15
N VAL A 8 -4.39 14.13 15.50
CA VAL A 8 -4.50 14.05 14.05
C VAL A 8 -4.00 15.34 13.40
N GLY A 9 -4.37 16.50 13.94
CA GLY A 9 -3.91 17.81 13.45
C GLY A 9 -2.38 17.97 13.54
N VAL A 10 -1.78 17.53 14.66
CA VAL A 10 -0.33 17.54 14.85
C VAL A 10 0.35 16.58 13.88
N CYS A 11 -0.16 15.35 13.72
CA CYS A 11 0.41 14.39 12.76
C CYS A 11 0.32 14.91 11.31
N LEU A 12 -0.83 15.47 10.92
CA LEU A 12 -1.02 16.10 9.61
C LEU A 12 -0.02 17.25 9.39
N ALA A 13 0.12 18.15 10.36
CA ALA A 13 1.09 19.23 10.29
C ALA A 13 2.54 18.70 10.18
N GLY A 14 2.86 17.61 10.88
CA GLY A 14 4.15 16.93 10.79
C GLY A 14 4.43 16.38 9.38
N TRP A 15 3.46 15.72 8.75
CA TRP A 15 3.60 15.22 7.37
C TRP A 15 3.74 16.35 6.35
N ILE A 16 2.97 17.43 6.50
CA ILE A 16 3.10 18.63 5.66
C ILE A 16 4.48 19.26 5.83
N ALA A 17 4.95 19.43 7.07
CA ALA A 17 6.26 20.00 7.36
C ALA A 17 7.39 19.14 6.76
N LEU A 18 7.29 17.81 6.86
CA LEU A 18 8.23 16.89 6.23
C LEU A 18 8.23 17.04 4.70
N TYR A 19 7.06 17.11 4.08
CA TYR A 19 6.93 17.32 2.64
C TYR A 19 7.57 18.64 2.20
N VAL A 20 7.31 19.74 2.91
CA VAL A 20 7.88 21.06 2.61
C VAL A 20 9.41 21.04 2.78
N LEU A 21 9.91 20.40 3.85
CA LEU A 21 11.34 20.24 4.07
C LEU A 21 12.00 19.45 2.92
N LEU A 22 11.39 18.35 2.48
CA LEU A 22 11.89 17.57 1.34
C LEU A 22 11.83 18.36 0.03
N CYS A 23 10.80 19.16 -0.19
CA CYS A 23 10.72 20.07 -1.34
C CYS A 23 11.84 21.12 -1.32
N TYR A 24 12.21 21.61 -0.13
CA TYR A 24 13.31 22.56 0.02
C TYR A 24 14.67 21.90 -0.23
N THR A 25 14.92 20.71 0.31
CA THR A 25 16.22 20.03 0.19
C THR A 25 16.42 19.34 -1.15
N ASN A 26 15.37 18.78 -1.75
CA ASN A 26 15.38 18.07 -3.03
C ASN A 26 14.60 18.84 -4.10
N GLY A 27 14.70 20.17 -4.12
CA GLY A 27 13.95 21.02 -5.05
C GLY A 27 14.18 20.68 -6.54
N SER A 28 15.34 20.11 -6.86
CA SER A 28 15.69 19.66 -8.22
C SER A 28 14.96 18.39 -8.68
N CYS A 29 14.41 17.58 -7.77
CA CYS A 29 13.74 16.32 -8.09
C CYS A 29 12.24 16.47 -8.39
N GLY A 30 11.65 17.64 -8.09
CA GLY A 30 10.23 17.93 -8.33
C GLY A 30 9.28 17.55 -7.19
N TYR A 31 8.04 18.03 -7.27
CA TYR A 31 7.05 17.90 -6.19
C TYR A 31 6.57 16.45 -5.98
N GLU A 32 6.27 15.71 -7.06
CA GLU A 32 5.82 14.32 -6.94
C GLU A 32 6.90 13.43 -6.32
N TRP A 33 8.16 13.62 -6.70
CA TRP A 33 9.27 12.89 -6.10
C TRP A 33 9.29 13.02 -4.57
N ASN A 34 9.15 14.24 -4.08
CA ASN A 34 9.14 14.52 -2.64
C ASN A 34 7.91 13.96 -1.94
N CYS A 35 6.73 13.99 -2.58
CA CYS A 35 5.54 13.33 -2.06
C CYS A 35 5.75 11.81 -1.96
N ARG A 36 6.30 11.18 -3.00
CA ARG A 36 6.60 9.73 -3.02
C ARG A 36 7.60 9.32 -1.93
N LEU A 37 8.54 10.20 -1.58
CA LEU A 37 9.42 9.98 -0.42
C LEU A 37 8.65 10.02 0.91
N VAL A 38 7.71 10.96 1.08
CA VAL A 38 6.83 10.98 2.26
C VAL A 38 5.99 9.71 2.33
N THR A 39 5.41 9.27 1.21
CA THR A 39 4.67 8.00 1.12
C THR A 39 5.53 6.81 1.50
N LEU A 40 6.77 6.74 1.03
CA LEU A 40 7.71 5.67 1.38
C LEU A 40 8.02 5.66 2.88
N LEU A 41 8.29 6.82 3.47
CA LEU A 41 8.58 6.97 4.90
C LEU A 41 7.37 6.58 5.75
N HIS A 42 6.16 7.00 5.35
CA HIS A 42 4.94 6.57 6.00
C HIS A 42 4.75 5.06 5.94
N GLY A 43 4.88 4.46 4.75
CA GLY A 43 4.71 3.02 4.58
C GLY A 43 5.66 2.21 5.46
N ILE A 44 6.94 2.60 5.53
CA ILE A 44 7.92 1.96 6.42
C ILE A 44 7.51 2.13 7.90
N LEU A 45 7.18 3.35 8.31
CA LEU A 45 6.79 3.64 9.70
C LEU A 45 5.53 2.85 10.11
N ALA A 46 4.50 2.86 9.26
CA ALA A 46 3.24 2.18 9.49
C ALA A 46 3.46 0.67 9.62
N VAL A 47 4.22 0.07 8.69
CA VAL A 47 4.56 -1.36 8.73
C VAL A 47 5.32 -1.72 10.00
N CYS A 48 6.33 -0.94 10.39
CA CYS A 48 7.12 -1.22 11.60
C CYS A 48 6.26 -1.16 12.87
N ILE A 49 5.48 -0.09 13.04
CA ILE A 49 4.63 0.08 14.24
C ILE A 49 3.56 -1.01 14.31
N THR A 50 2.87 -1.27 13.19
CA THR A 50 1.78 -2.25 13.16
C THR A 50 2.29 -3.69 13.22
N ALA A 51 3.49 -3.98 12.73
CA ALA A 51 4.16 -5.26 12.97
C ALA A 51 4.45 -5.46 14.45
N TYR A 52 5.00 -4.45 15.13
CA TYR A 52 5.23 -4.53 16.57
C TYR A 52 3.92 -4.75 17.34
N ILE A 53 2.86 -4.03 16.98
CA ILE A 53 1.53 -4.25 17.56
C ILE A 53 1.06 -5.69 17.34
N GLY A 54 1.14 -6.20 16.11
CA GLY A 54 0.61 -7.53 15.77
C GLY A 54 1.42 -8.68 16.40
N TYR A 55 2.75 -8.59 16.39
CA TYR A 55 3.63 -9.70 16.74
C TYR A 55 4.22 -9.63 18.15
N VAL A 56 4.17 -8.47 18.82
CA VAL A 56 4.81 -8.27 20.13
C VAL A 56 3.85 -7.74 21.19
N ASP A 57 3.17 -6.61 20.94
CA ASP A 57 2.28 -5.96 21.93
C ASP A 57 0.93 -6.68 22.06
N GLY A 58 0.34 -7.02 20.92
CA GLY A 58 -0.97 -7.64 20.81
C GLY A 58 -2.15 -6.68 20.97
N PRO A 59 -3.37 -7.23 21.11
CA PRO A 59 -3.69 -8.66 21.01
C PRO A 59 -3.55 -9.19 19.58
N TRP A 60 -3.59 -10.51 19.37
CA TRP A 60 -3.43 -11.11 18.03
C TRP A 60 -4.69 -10.88 17.16
N PRO A 61 -4.58 -10.29 15.94
CA PRO A 61 -5.74 -9.89 15.13
C PRO A 61 -6.68 -11.04 14.74
N PHE A 62 -6.19 -12.27 14.61
CA PHE A 62 -7.01 -13.40 14.16
C PHE A 62 -7.86 -14.03 15.27
N THR A 63 -7.53 -13.79 16.55
CA THR A 63 -8.22 -14.40 17.69
C THR A 63 -8.94 -13.37 18.56
N TYR A 64 -8.54 -12.10 18.48
CA TYR A 64 -9.11 -11.01 19.28
C TYR A 64 -9.70 -9.85 18.45
N PRO A 65 -10.43 -10.10 17.34
CA PRO A 65 -11.12 -9.01 16.67
C PRO A 65 -12.21 -8.41 17.59
N GLY A 66 -12.44 -7.11 17.46
CA GLY A 66 -13.46 -6.34 18.17
C GLY A 66 -13.05 -5.92 19.57
N THR A 67 -11.78 -6.07 19.96
CA THR A 67 -11.30 -5.59 21.25
C THR A 67 -11.18 -4.07 21.30
N LYS A 68 -11.17 -3.51 22.51
CA LYS A 68 -10.91 -2.09 22.74
C LYS A 68 -9.56 -1.67 22.17
N ASN A 69 -9.50 -0.45 21.65
CA ASN A 69 -8.27 0.09 21.08
C ASN A 69 -7.24 0.33 22.18
N THR A 70 -6.02 -0.17 21.98
CA THR A 70 -4.90 0.15 22.88
C THR A 70 -4.34 1.54 22.56
N PRO A 71 -3.65 2.21 23.51
CA PRO A 71 -3.01 3.50 23.23
C PRO A 71 -2.04 3.46 22.04
N LEU A 72 -1.31 2.35 21.87
CA LEU A 72 -0.37 2.17 20.75
C LEU A 72 -1.10 2.01 19.41
N GLN A 73 -2.19 1.24 19.37
CA GLN A 73 -3.06 1.13 18.19
C GLN A 73 -3.68 2.49 17.81
N ILE A 74 -4.15 3.25 18.79
CA ILE A 74 -4.67 4.61 18.58
C ILE A 74 -3.58 5.49 17.97
N THR A 75 -2.36 5.45 18.52
CA THR A 75 -1.22 6.23 18.03
C THR A 75 -0.88 5.87 16.58
N ALA A 76 -0.77 4.58 16.26
CA ALA A 76 -0.51 4.09 14.90
C ALA A 76 -1.56 4.57 13.89
N MET A 77 -2.85 4.48 14.28
CA MET A 77 -3.98 4.95 13.48
C MET A 77 -3.99 6.47 13.31
N VAL A 78 -3.69 7.24 14.35
CA VAL A 78 -3.65 8.72 14.30
C VAL A 78 -2.52 9.21 13.38
N ILE A 79 -1.33 8.62 13.49
CA ILE A 79 -0.20 8.92 12.59
C ILE A 79 -0.58 8.63 11.14
N SER A 80 -1.21 7.48 10.89
CA SER A 80 -1.60 7.04 9.55
C SER A 80 -2.76 7.86 8.98
N LEU A 81 -3.74 8.25 9.81
CA LEU A 81 -4.84 9.11 9.41
C LEU A 81 -4.35 10.50 8.98
N GLY A 82 -3.41 11.09 9.73
CA GLY A 82 -2.77 12.35 9.35
C GLY A 82 -2.08 12.25 8.00
N TYR A 83 -1.36 11.15 7.75
CA TYR A 83 -0.74 10.89 6.45
C TYR A 83 -1.77 10.73 5.34
N PHE A 84 -2.78 9.88 5.51
CA PHE A 84 -3.76 9.62 4.45
C PHE A 84 -4.55 10.87 4.07
N ILE A 85 -4.84 11.76 5.02
CA ILE A 85 -5.45 13.06 4.72
C ILE A 85 -4.51 13.93 3.87
N PHE A 86 -3.24 14.05 4.28
CA PHE A 86 -2.23 14.75 3.49
C PHE A 86 -2.14 14.21 2.06
N ASP A 87 -1.99 12.89 1.93
CA ASP A 87 -1.77 12.22 0.66
C ASP A 87 -3.00 12.28 -0.24
N MET A 88 -4.20 12.14 0.33
CA MET A 88 -5.47 12.31 -0.39
C MET A 88 -5.58 13.71 -0.99
N VAL A 89 -5.34 14.75 -0.19
CA VAL A 89 -5.40 16.14 -0.67
C VAL A 89 -4.37 16.37 -1.77
N TRP A 90 -3.16 15.85 -1.58
CA TRP A 90 -2.08 15.96 -2.56
C TRP A 90 -2.45 15.27 -3.89
N CYS A 91 -2.92 14.02 -3.84
CA CYS A 91 -3.32 13.23 -5.00
C CYS A 91 -4.50 13.85 -5.77
N VAL A 92 -5.49 14.42 -5.06
CA VAL A 92 -6.62 15.13 -5.69
C VAL A 92 -6.18 16.43 -6.34
N TYR A 93 -5.32 17.20 -5.66
CA TYR A 93 -4.83 18.48 -6.16
C TYR A 93 -3.95 18.30 -7.42
N PHE A 94 -2.97 17.39 -7.37
CA PHE A 94 -2.05 17.14 -8.49
C PHE A 94 -2.57 16.13 -9.51
N ARG A 95 -3.70 15.45 -9.24
CA ARG A 95 -4.34 14.46 -10.12
C ARG A 95 -3.41 13.33 -10.56
N THR A 96 -2.58 12.85 -9.64
CA THR A 96 -1.54 11.85 -9.92
C THR A 96 -2.04 10.41 -9.90
N GLU A 97 -3.21 10.17 -9.32
CA GLU A 97 -3.66 8.83 -8.97
C GLU A 97 -5.04 8.50 -9.54
N GLY A 98 -5.25 7.21 -9.81
CA GLY A 98 -6.51 6.69 -10.36
C GLY A 98 -7.62 6.56 -9.33
N LEU A 99 -8.87 6.47 -9.80
CA LEU A 99 -10.06 6.37 -8.95
C LEU A 99 -10.03 5.22 -7.93
N VAL A 100 -9.45 4.07 -8.30
CA VAL A 100 -9.35 2.89 -7.41
C VAL A 100 -8.44 3.20 -6.21
N MET A 101 -7.35 3.93 -6.45
CA MET A 101 -6.42 4.35 -5.40
C MET A 101 -7.06 5.44 -4.52
N LEU A 102 -7.75 6.41 -5.10
CA LEU A 102 -8.52 7.38 -4.30
C LEU A 102 -9.59 6.68 -3.45
N ALA A 103 -10.31 5.70 -4.00
CA ALA A 103 -11.28 4.91 -3.23
C ALA A 103 -10.60 4.13 -2.08
N HIS A 104 -9.40 3.60 -2.30
CA HIS A 104 -8.59 2.99 -1.24
C HIS A 104 -8.34 3.97 -0.09
N HIS A 105 -7.84 5.16 -0.40
CA HIS A 105 -7.53 6.17 0.60
C HIS A 105 -8.80 6.64 1.32
N THR A 106 -9.91 6.84 0.62
CA THR A 106 -11.19 7.20 1.23
C THR A 106 -11.64 6.12 2.22
N MET A 107 -11.61 4.84 1.83
CA MET A 107 -12.00 3.75 2.74
C MET A 107 -11.04 3.61 3.92
N SER A 108 -9.73 3.79 3.72
CA SER A 108 -8.76 3.80 4.82
C SER A 108 -9.04 4.94 5.82
N ILE A 109 -9.28 6.16 5.33
CA ILE A 109 -9.62 7.32 6.17
C ILE A 109 -10.90 7.06 6.96
N LEU A 110 -11.97 6.64 6.28
CA LEU A 110 -13.27 6.38 6.91
C LEU A 110 -13.19 5.21 7.91
N GLY A 111 -12.47 4.15 7.58
CA GLY A 111 -12.25 3.00 8.46
C GLY A 111 -11.51 3.39 9.73
N ILE A 112 -10.41 4.14 9.61
CA ILE A 112 -9.67 4.63 10.77
C ILE A 112 -10.52 5.57 11.63
N LEU A 113 -11.23 6.52 11.02
CA LEU A 113 -12.12 7.44 11.75
C LEU A 113 -13.20 6.67 12.51
N LEU A 114 -13.81 5.67 11.89
CA LEU A 114 -14.82 4.82 12.49
C LEU A 114 -14.26 4.03 13.68
N THR A 115 -13.11 3.38 13.52
CA THR A 115 -12.44 2.62 14.59
C THR A 115 -12.04 3.52 15.76
N LEU A 116 -11.52 4.72 15.50
CA LEU A 116 -11.19 5.70 16.53
C LEU A 116 -12.44 6.24 17.24
N TRP A 117 -13.53 6.45 16.52
CA TRP A 117 -14.79 6.93 17.08
C TRP A 117 -15.48 5.89 17.95
N LEU A 118 -15.49 4.62 17.51
CA LEU A 118 -16.07 3.52 18.26
C LEU A 118 -15.21 3.09 19.47
N GLY A 119 -13.90 3.33 19.42
CA GLY A 119 -12.97 2.96 20.50
C GLY A 119 -12.67 1.45 20.59
N GLU A 120 -13.01 0.71 19.54
CA GLU A 120 -12.88 -0.74 19.43
C GLU A 120 -12.53 -1.13 17.98
N SER A 121 -12.05 -2.35 17.80
CA SER A 121 -11.56 -2.91 16.52
C SER A 121 -10.23 -2.30 16.02
N GLY A 122 -9.45 -1.74 16.93
CA GLY A 122 -8.15 -1.11 16.66
C GLY A 122 -7.10 -2.10 16.18
N ILE A 123 -7.18 -3.35 16.65
CA ILE A 123 -6.27 -4.41 16.19
C ILE A 123 -6.57 -4.81 14.74
N GLU A 124 -7.85 -4.87 14.35
CA GLU A 124 -8.21 -5.06 12.94
C GLU A 124 -7.73 -3.90 12.08
N GLY A 125 -7.96 -2.66 12.54
CA GLY A 125 -7.45 -1.47 11.87
C GLY A 125 -5.94 -1.52 11.66
N CYS A 126 -5.17 -1.90 12.68
CA CYS A 126 -3.72 -2.04 12.57
C CYS A 126 -3.28 -3.19 11.66
N ALA A 127 -3.99 -4.32 11.67
CA ALA A 127 -3.71 -5.44 10.79
C ALA A 127 -3.99 -5.09 9.31
N VAL A 128 -5.09 -4.37 9.04
CA VAL A 128 -5.40 -3.85 7.70
C VAL A 128 -4.33 -2.85 7.27
N LEU A 129 -3.92 -1.91 8.14
CA LEU A 129 -2.82 -0.98 7.87
C LEU A 129 -1.51 -1.71 7.54
N PHE A 130 -1.15 -2.72 8.34
CA PHE A 130 0.05 -3.53 8.08
C PHE A 130 -0.03 -4.20 6.71
N GLY A 131 -1.11 -4.96 6.46
CA GLY A 131 -1.30 -5.69 5.21
C GLY A 131 -1.42 -4.77 4.01
N SER A 132 -1.91 -3.54 4.21
CA SER A 132 -2.02 -2.56 3.14
C SER A 132 -0.71 -1.89 2.80
N GLU A 133 0.04 -1.47 3.81
CA GLU A 133 1.26 -0.69 3.63
C GLU A 133 2.49 -1.56 3.34
N ILE A 134 2.51 -2.85 3.68
CA ILE A 134 3.68 -3.71 3.46
C ILE A 134 4.10 -3.81 1.98
N THR A 135 3.15 -3.64 1.05
CA THR A 135 3.43 -3.60 -0.39
C THR A 135 3.87 -2.22 -0.90
N ASN A 136 3.64 -1.16 -0.12
CA ASN A 136 3.83 0.23 -0.55
C ASN A 136 5.31 0.57 -0.81
N PRO A 137 6.31 0.14 -0.01
CA PRO A 137 7.72 0.39 -0.34
C PRO A 137 8.13 -0.12 -1.72
N LEU A 138 7.59 -1.26 -2.16
CA LEU A 138 7.83 -1.80 -3.50
C LEU A 138 7.14 -0.96 -4.59
N LEU A 139 5.93 -0.46 -4.34
CA LEU A 139 5.25 0.47 -5.24
C LEU A 139 6.03 1.78 -5.41
N GLN A 140 6.51 2.36 -4.31
CA GLN A 140 7.32 3.58 -4.37
C GLN A 140 8.66 3.33 -5.07
N THR A 141 9.33 2.22 -4.76
CA THR A 141 10.58 1.82 -5.44
C THR A 141 10.36 1.68 -6.94
N ARG A 142 9.27 1.05 -7.36
CA ARG A 142 8.90 0.93 -8.77
C ARG A 142 8.70 2.30 -9.43
N TRP A 143 8.02 3.22 -8.76
CA TRP A 143 7.84 4.58 -9.26
C TRP A 143 9.20 5.28 -9.44
N PHE A 144 10.09 5.21 -8.45
CA PHE A 144 11.43 5.80 -8.53
C PHE A 144 12.28 5.20 -9.66
N LEU A 145 12.21 3.88 -9.87
CA LEU A 145 12.89 3.23 -10.99
C LEU A 145 12.38 3.71 -12.35
N LYS A 146 11.06 3.92 -12.49
CA LYS A 146 10.48 4.51 -13.70
C LYS A 146 10.94 5.94 -13.90
N HIS A 147 10.88 6.76 -12.85
CA HIS A 147 11.27 8.15 -12.89
C HIS A 147 12.75 8.33 -13.26
N SER A 148 13.64 7.46 -12.73
CA SER A 148 15.06 7.47 -13.09
C SER A 148 15.39 6.78 -14.42
N GLY A 149 14.42 6.31 -15.21
CA GLY A 149 14.67 5.57 -16.46
C GLY A 149 15.31 4.18 -16.29
N ARG A 150 15.31 3.62 -15.06
CA ARG A 150 15.95 2.33 -14.71
C ARG A 150 14.95 1.17 -14.56
N TYR A 151 13.70 1.37 -15.01
CA TYR A 151 12.64 0.38 -14.83
C TYR A 151 12.82 -0.89 -15.68
N ASP A 152 13.37 -0.79 -16.89
CA ASP A 152 13.63 -1.94 -17.77
C ASP A 152 14.91 -2.73 -17.37
N SER A 153 15.27 -2.70 -16.08
CA SER A 153 16.42 -3.41 -15.52
C SER A 153 16.00 -4.68 -14.78
N PHE A 154 16.98 -5.53 -14.45
CA PHE A 154 16.77 -6.69 -13.56
C PHE A 154 16.12 -6.29 -12.22
N LEU A 155 16.52 -5.14 -11.66
CA LEU A 155 15.95 -4.63 -10.42
C LEU A 155 14.47 -4.26 -10.59
N GLY A 156 14.08 -3.64 -11.70
CA GLY A 156 12.68 -3.32 -11.98
C GLY A 156 11.80 -4.57 -12.12
N ASP A 157 12.34 -5.63 -12.72
CA ASP A 157 11.68 -6.93 -12.78
C ASP A 157 11.53 -7.59 -11.41
N LEU A 158 12.59 -7.55 -10.60
CA LEU A 158 12.58 -8.10 -9.25
C LEU A 158 11.53 -7.41 -8.37
N VAL A 159 11.46 -6.08 -8.44
CA VAL A 159 10.47 -5.28 -7.70
C VAL A 159 9.04 -5.63 -8.11
N ASP A 160 8.74 -5.77 -9.41
CA ASP A 160 7.40 -6.17 -9.86
C ASP A 160 7.03 -7.57 -9.35
N VAL A 161 7.96 -8.54 -9.42
CA VAL A 161 7.70 -9.92 -8.95
C VAL A 161 7.45 -9.95 -7.45
N PHE A 162 8.29 -9.29 -6.64
CA PHE A 162 8.07 -9.19 -5.20
C PHE A 162 6.78 -8.46 -4.86
N PHE A 163 6.46 -7.39 -5.58
CA PHE A 163 5.21 -6.67 -5.36
C PHE A 163 4.00 -7.58 -5.58
N VAL A 164 3.95 -8.32 -6.69
CA VAL A 164 2.84 -9.25 -6.98
C VAL A 164 2.75 -10.36 -5.94
N MET A 165 3.86 -11.01 -5.61
CA MET A 165 3.88 -12.09 -4.62
C MET A 165 3.41 -11.61 -3.25
N LEU A 166 3.95 -10.48 -2.79
CA LEU A 166 3.61 -9.91 -1.50
C LEU A 166 2.16 -9.42 -1.46
N PHE A 167 1.68 -8.81 -2.54
CA PHE A 167 0.28 -8.39 -2.66
C PHE A 167 -0.67 -9.60 -2.54
N VAL A 168 -0.42 -10.65 -3.31
CA VAL A 168 -1.26 -11.86 -3.28
C VAL A 168 -1.22 -12.50 -1.89
N PHE A 169 -0.04 -12.68 -1.32
CA PHE A 169 0.11 -13.29 0.00
C PHE A 169 -0.58 -12.48 1.09
N MET A 170 -0.25 -11.19 1.22
CA MET A 170 -0.72 -10.35 2.32
C MET A 170 -2.17 -9.89 2.14
N ARG A 171 -2.55 -9.43 0.96
CA ARG A 171 -3.88 -8.83 0.74
C ARG A 171 -4.95 -9.88 0.48
N ILE A 172 -4.64 -10.96 -0.25
CA ILE A 172 -5.64 -11.96 -0.64
C ILE A 172 -5.73 -13.08 0.37
N PHE A 173 -4.62 -13.74 0.72
CA PHE A 173 -4.64 -14.90 1.62
C PHE A 173 -4.71 -14.48 3.09
N VAL A 174 -3.74 -13.70 3.56
CA VAL A 174 -3.70 -13.24 4.96
C VAL A 174 -4.90 -12.33 5.25
N GLY A 175 -5.17 -11.35 4.37
CA GLY A 175 -6.34 -10.49 4.46
C GLY A 175 -7.68 -11.24 4.40
N GLY A 176 -7.80 -12.25 3.54
CA GLY A 176 -9.01 -13.08 3.47
C GLY A 176 -9.23 -13.90 4.75
N THR A 177 -8.17 -14.47 5.31
CA THR A 177 -8.22 -15.19 6.58
C THR A 177 -8.60 -14.26 7.72
N MET A 178 -8.05 -13.06 7.75
CA MET A 178 -8.37 -12.06 8.76
C MET A 178 -9.84 -11.62 8.66
N LEU A 179 -10.33 -11.33 7.46
CA LEU A 179 -11.74 -11.00 7.23
C LEU A 179 -12.65 -12.15 7.68
N TYR A 180 -12.29 -13.39 7.39
CA TYR A 180 -13.04 -14.55 7.87
C TYR A 180 -13.14 -14.57 9.41
N CYS A 181 -12.01 -14.41 10.11
CA CYS A 181 -11.98 -14.33 11.58
C CYS A 181 -12.84 -13.18 12.14
N GLU A 182 -12.81 -12.02 11.48
CA GLU A 182 -13.63 -10.86 11.84
C GLU A 182 -15.13 -11.14 11.65
N LEU A 183 -15.51 -11.74 10.51
CA LEU A 183 -16.90 -12.01 10.16
C LEU A 183 -17.56 -13.04 11.09
N ILE A 184 -16.83 -14.10 11.47
CA ILE A 184 -17.35 -15.12 12.39
C ILE A 184 -17.38 -14.66 13.85
N SER A 185 -16.55 -13.67 14.21
CA SER A 185 -16.50 -13.17 15.59
C SER A 185 -17.77 -12.42 15.95
N PRO A 186 -18.35 -12.65 17.14
CA PRO A 186 -19.52 -11.90 17.60
C PRO A 186 -19.17 -10.49 18.11
N ARG A 187 -17.88 -10.15 18.27
CA ARG A 187 -17.44 -8.89 18.90
C ARG A 187 -17.47 -7.68 17.95
N PRO A 188 -16.89 -7.73 16.73
CA PRO A 188 -16.88 -6.56 15.85
C PRO A 188 -18.29 -6.14 15.50
N LYS A 189 -18.56 -4.84 15.59
CA LYS A 189 -19.85 -4.28 15.18
C LYS A 189 -20.09 -4.53 13.69
N PHE A 190 -21.36 -4.67 13.33
CA PHE A 190 -21.76 -4.93 11.94
C PHE A 190 -21.17 -3.91 10.94
N ILE A 191 -21.09 -2.63 11.32
CA ILE A 191 -20.52 -1.58 10.47
C ILE A 191 -19.01 -1.77 10.21
N ILE A 192 -18.25 -2.30 11.19
CA ILE A 192 -16.83 -2.63 11.02
C ILE A 192 -16.68 -3.78 10.01
N LYS A 193 -17.51 -4.82 10.15
CA LYS A 193 -17.57 -5.95 9.20
C LYS A 193 -17.86 -5.50 7.76
N CYS A 194 -18.80 -4.58 7.57
CA CYS A 194 -19.08 -3.99 6.26
C CYS A 194 -17.84 -3.27 5.70
N GLY A 195 -17.12 -2.52 6.53
CA GLY A 195 -15.85 -1.90 6.17
C GLY A 195 -14.79 -2.91 5.76
N GLY A 196 -14.62 -4.00 6.52
CA GLY A 196 -13.71 -5.10 6.19
C GLY A 196 -14.03 -5.74 4.84
N VAL A 197 -15.30 -6.05 4.57
CA VAL A 197 -15.73 -6.59 3.27
C VAL A 197 -15.46 -5.60 2.13
N ALA A 198 -15.77 -4.32 2.31
CA ALA A 198 -15.54 -3.29 1.30
C ALA A 198 -14.05 -3.15 0.96
N MET A 199 -13.18 -3.13 1.98
CA MET A 199 -11.74 -3.05 1.79
C MET A 199 -11.15 -4.32 1.14
N TYR A 200 -11.68 -5.49 1.48
CA TYR A 200 -11.28 -6.74 0.82
C TYR A 200 -11.73 -6.80 -0.64
N ALA A 201 -12.95 -6.34 -0.95
CA ALA A 201 -13.43 -6.22 -2.31
C ALA A 201 -12.54 -5.31 -3.16
N LEU A 202 -12.07 -4.17 -2.60
CA LEU A 202 -11.12 -3.31 -3.29
C LEU A 202 -9.78 -4.01 -3.56
N SER A 203 -9.33 -4.87 -2.64
CA SER A 203 -8.10 -5.67 -2.84
C SER A 203 -8.25 -6.62 -4.04
N TRP A 204 -9.45 -7.15 -4.30
CA TRP A 204 -9.74 -7.93 -5.51
C TRP A 204 -9.78 -7.09 -6.79
N VAL A 205 -10.29 -5.85 -6.72
CA VAL A 205 -10.22 -4.91 -7.85
C VAL A 205 -8.76 -4.62 -8.22
N PHE A 206 -7.92 -4.32 -7.24
CA PHE A 206 -6.47 -4.18 -7.46
C PHE A 206 -5.84 -5.47 -7.99
N MET A 207 -6.24 -6.64 -7.51
CA MET A 207 -5.74 -7.92 -8.02
C MET A 207 -6.04 -8.08 -9.52
N ALA A 208 -7.23 -7.67 -9.98
CA ALA A 208 -7.57 -7.69 -11.40
C ALA A 208 -6.69 -6.72 -12.23
N ASP A 209 -6.38 -5.54 -11.69
CA ASP A 209 -5.44 -4.60 -12.32
C ASP A 209 -4.03 -5.19 -12.43
N ILE A 210 -3.56 -5.81 -11.36
CA ILE A 210 -2.25 -6.44 -11.26
C ILE A 210 -2.14 -7.62 -12.22
N ALA A 211 -3.17 -8.48 -12.28
CA ALA A 211 -3.21 -9.60 -13.21
C ALA A 211 -3.16 -9.12 -14.67
N ARG A 212 -3.92 -8.08 -15.01
CA ARG A 212 -3.87 -7.45 -16.35
C ARG A 212 -2.49 -6.89 -16.66
N PHE A 213 -1.84 -6.25 -15.69
CA PHE A 213 -0.48 -5.74 -15.82
C PHE A 213 0.54 -6.88 -16.06
N ALA A 214 0.50 -7.93 -15.22
CA ALA A 214 1.41 -9.08 -15.33
C ALA A 214 1.24 -9.80 -16.67
N TYR A 215 0.00 -9.97 -17.13
CA TYR A 215 -0.30 -10.54 -18.44
C TYR A 215 0.30 -9.70 -19.58
N ARG A 216 0.05 -8.39 -19.62
CA ARG A 216 0.62 -7.52 -20.66
C ARG A 216 2.15 -7.52 -20.65
N LYS A 217 2.78 -7.45 -19.48
CA LYS A 217 4.24 -7.45 -19.35
C LYS A 217 4.85 -8.78 -19.82
N SER A 218 4.24 -9.92 -19.47
CA SER A 218 4.69 -11.24 -19.92
C SER A 218 4.56 -11.42 -21.43
N GLN A 219 3.45 -10.97 -22.04
CA GLN A 219 3.27 -11.00 -23.49
C GLN A 219 4.36 -10.20 -24.23
N VAL A 220 4.64 -8.97 -23.80
CA VAL A 220 5.69 -8.13 -24.41
C VAL A 220 7.07 -8.79 -24.30
N LYS A 221 7.39 -9.37 -23.15
CA LYS A 221 8.66 -10.09 -22.96
C LYS A 221 8.76 -11.33 -23.83
N TYR A 222 7.67 -12.09 -23.93
CA TYR A 222 7.60 -13.27 -24.78
C TYR A 222 7.81 -12.91 -26.26
N GLN A 223 7.17 -11.86 -26.75
CA GLN A 223 7.38 -11.35 -28.11
C GLN A 223 8.84 -10.91 -28.35
N ARG A 224 9.45 -10.18 -27.41
CA ARG A 224 10.87 -9.78 -27.50
C ARG A 224 11.82 -10.98 -27.47
N TRP A 225 11.49 -12.01 -26.71
CA TRP A 225 12.26 -13.25 -26.66
C TRP A 225 12.15 -14.01 -27.98
N MET A 226 10.94 -14.21 -28.50
CA MET A 226 10.71 -14.88 -29.80
C MET A 226 11.40 -14.15 -30.96
N ASN A 227 11.30 -12.82 -31.01
CA ASN A 227 11.95 -12.04 -32.06
C ASN A 227 13.47 -12.17 -32.02
N ARG A 228 14.08 -12.22 -30.82
CA ARG A 228 15.51 -12.47 -30.66
C ARG A 228 15.94 -13.86 -31.14
N HIS A 229 15.13 -14.89 -30.84
CA HIS A 229 15.42 -16.25 -31.29
C HIS A 229 15.31 -16.37 -32.82
N ARG A 230 14.28 -15.80 -33.42
CA ARG A 230 14.14 -15.76 -34.88
C ARG A 230 15.33 -15.06 -35.57
N MET A 231 15.79 -13.93 -35.03
CA MET A 231 16.96 -13.22 -35.59
C MET A 231 18.26 -14.00 -35.42
N ALA A 232 18.43 -14.71 -34.29
CA ALA A 232 19.58 -15.58 -34.07
C ALA A 232 19.58 -16.78 -35.03
N ASP A 233 18.42 -17.37 -35.31
CA ASP A 233 18.28 -18.47 -36.28
C ASP A 233 18.63 -18.02 -37.71
N VAL A 234 18.17 -16.84 -38.13
CA VAL A 234 18.51 -16.26 -39.45
C VAL A 234 20.01 -16.01 -39.57
N ASN A 235 20.62 -15.32 -38.60
CA ASN A 235 22.06 -15.04 -38.62
C ASN A 235 22.92 -16.31 -38.52
N GLY A 236 22.45 -17.32 -37.79
CA GLY A 236 23.13 -18.61 -37.68
C GLY A 236 23.01 -19.49 -38.94
N GLN A 237 22.01 -19.24 -39.79
CA GLN A 237 21.89 -19.88 -41.10
C GLN A 237 22.81 -19.23 -42.15
N ASP A 238 22.99 -17.92 -42.11
CA ASP A 238 23.92 -17.21 -43.02
C ASP A 238 25.38 -17.62 -42.77
N LEU A 239 25.81 -17.74 -41.50
CA LEU A 239 27.16 -18.18 -41.13
C LEU A 239 27.50 -19.64 -41.50
N LYS A 240 26.51 -20.46 -41.86
CA LYS A 240 26.72 -21.86 -42.30
C LYS A 240 26.76 -22.02 -43.83
N ARG A 241 26.50 -20.95 -44.58
CA ARG A 241 26.47 -20.96 -46.05
C ARG A 241 27.74 -20.38 -46.70
N ASP A 242 28.69 -19.92 -45.89
CA ASP A 242 30.05 -19.51 -46.28
C ASP A 242 31.07 -20.62 -45.94
#